data_AF-A0A103XSY4-F1
#
_entry.id   AF-A0A103XSY4-F1
#
_cell.length_a   1.000
_cell.length_b   1.000
_cell.length_c   1.000
_cell.angle_alpha   90.00
_cell.angle_beta   90.00
_cell.angle_gamma   90.00
#
_symmetry.space_group_name_H-M   'P 1'
#
loop_
_entity.id
_entity.type
_entity.pdbx_description
1 polymer ?
#
loop_
_entity_poly.entity_id
_entity_poly.type
_entity_poly.pdbx_seq_one_letter_code
_entity_poly.pdbx_strand_id
1 'polypeptide(L)'
;MKPTVTDSLLLLTRVSATVVAILVITWALYFTTSFLPTHTLSQRDLIYSILHPLLMVIGFILISGEAILVHRWLPGSRKKKKWVHLWLQGVALASGIFGIWTKFQGRDGVVANFYSLHSWLGLFCVSLFGAQWLMGFLSFWHKGEVRMTRIRVLPWHVFLGLYTYGLAVVTAETGLLEKLTFLQTKGVVLKRCNESMIVNGLGLGLAMLCGIVISTAISPKQHQTTPATKVVYSDTKCLTS
;
A
#
# COMPACT_ATOMS: atom_id res chain seq x y z
N MET A 1 23.87 4.09 -19.94
CA MET A 1 24.05 3.78 -18.49
C MET A 1 23.12 2.61 -18.18
N LYS A 2 23.62 1.45 -17.71
CA LYS A 2 22.75 0.29 -17.41
C LYS A 2 21.90 0.60 -16.16
N PRO A 3 20.59 0.32 -16.15
CA PRO A 3 19.75 0.54 -14.98
C PRO A 3 20.27 -0.29 -13.80
N THR A 4 20.29 0.30 -12.60
CA THR A 4 20.65 -0.47 -11.40
C THR A 4 19.52 -1.45 -11.06
N VAL A 5 19.82 -2.50 -10.29
CA VAL A 5 18.80 -3.48 -9.86
C VAL A 5 17.65 -2.78 -9.11
N THR A 6 17.95 -1.72 -8.34
CA THR A 6 16.94 -0.92 -7.65
C THR A 6 16.05 -0.15 -8.63
N ASP A 7 16.60 0.40 -9.71
CA ASP A 7 15.82 1.11 -10.72
C ASP A 7 14.88 0.16 -11.47
N SER A 8 15.35 -1.05 -11.80
CA SER A 8 14.54 -2.09 -12.43
C SER A 8 13.38 -2.54 -11.52
N LEU A 9 13.62 -2.71 -10.22
CA LEU A 9 12.59 -3.07 -9.25
C LEU A 9 11.55 -1.95 -9.05
N LEU A 10 11.98 -0.69 -9.03
CA LEU A 10 11.07 0.46 -8.96
C LEU A 10 10.19 0.57 -10.21
N LEU A 11 10.76 0.34 -11.40
CA LEU A 11 10.00 0.30 -12.64
C LEU A 11 8.96 -0.83 -12.60
N LEU A 12 9.39 -2.04 -12.20
CA LEU A 12 8.51 -3.19 -12.08
C LEU A 12 7.36 -2.93 -11.09
N THR A 13 7.65 -2.28 -9.96
CA THR A 13 6.64 -1.87 -8.98
C THR A 13 5.58 -0.99 -9.63
N ARG A 14 5.98 0.04 -10.37
CA ARG A 14 5.05 1.00 -11.00
C ARG A 14 4.23 0.38 -12.12
N VAL A 15 4.84 -0.48 -12.93
CA VAL A 15 4.12 -1.23 -13.97
C VAL A 15 3.09 -2.15 -13.32
N SER A 16 3.48 -2.92 -12.30
CA SER A 16 2.57 -3.80 -11.56
C SER A 16 1.43 -3.03 -10.89
N ALA A 17 1.72 -1.90 -10.23
CA ALA A 17 0.72 -1.02 -9.64
C ALA A 17 -0.26 -0.45 -10.68
N THR A 18 0.25 -0.08 -11.87
CA THR A 18 -0.59 0.41 -12.97
C THR A 18 -1.51 -0.68 -13.49
N VAL A 19 -1.02 -1.91 -13.64
CA VAL A 19 -1.84 -3.06 -14.04
C VAL A 19 -2.94 -3.33 -13.00
N VAL A 20 -2.60 -3.35 -11.71
CA VAL A 20 -3.57 -3.52 -10.61
C VAL A 20 -4.63 -2.41 -10.64
N ALA A 21 -4.24 -1.16 -10.85
CA ALA A 21 -5.17 -0.03 -10.96
C ALA A 21 -6.14 -0.20 -12.15
N ILE A 22 -5.63 -0.59 -13.32
CA ILE A 22 -6.47 -0.84 -14.50
C ILE A 22 -7.43 -1.99 -14.24
N LEU A 23 -6.99 -3.08 -13.61
CA LEU A 23 -7.83 -4.24 -13.31
C LEU A 23 -8.96 -3.89 -12.32
N VAL A 24 -8.66 -3.17 -11.23
CA VAL A 24 -9.70 -2.79 -10.26
C VAL A 24 -10.69 -1.77 -10.83
N ILE A 25 -10.23 -0.82 -11.65
CA ILE A 25 -11.11 0.14 -12.34
C ILE A 25 -11.98 -0.58 -13.36
N THR A 26 -11.41 -1.49 -14.14
CA THR A 26 -12.16 -2.30 -15.12
C THR A 26 -13.21 -3.14 -14.40
N TRP A 27 -12.85 -3.80 -13.29
CA TRP A 27 -13.81 -4.53 -12.46
C TRP A 27 -14.93 -3.63 -11.95
N ALA A 28 -14.59 -2.48 -11.36
CA ALA A 28 -15.52 -1.53 -10.78
C ALA A 28 -16.51 -0.90 -11.77
N LEU A 29 -16.05 -0.56 -12.98
CA LEU A 29 -16.84 0.23 -13.93
C LEU A 29 -17.49 -0.61 -15.04
N TYR A 30 -16.84 -1.70 -15.48
CA TYR A 30 -17.34 -2.54 -16.57
C TYR A 30 -18.27 -3.65 -16.08
N PHE A 31 -17.96 -4.25 -14.93
CA PHE A 31 -18.73 -5.39 -14.39
C PHE A 31 -19.73 -4.93 -13.33
N THR A 32 -20.79 -4.27 -13.79
CA THR A 32 -21.89 -3.79 -12.93
C THR A 32 -22.61 -4.94 -12.20
N THR A 33 -22.57 -6.16 -12.74
CA THR A 33 -23.06 -7.41 -12.15
C THR A 33 -22.51 -7.67 -10.74
N SER A 34 -21.26 -7.32 -10.49
CA SER A 34 -20.64 -7.41 -9.15
C SER A 34 -21.31 -6.50 -8.13
N PHE A 35 -21.85 -5.36 -8.56
CA PHE A 35 -22.28 -4.28 -7.66
C PHE A 35 -23.81 -4.06 -7.68
N LEU A 36 -24.51 -4.61 -8.67
CA LEU A 36 -25.98 -4.59 -8.84
C LEU A 36 -26.55 -6.03 -8.92
N PRO A 37 -26.57 -6.80 -7.82
CA PRO A 37 -27.19 -8.12 -7.83
C PRO A 37 -28.73 -8.08 -7.89
N THR A 38 -29.38 -6.93 -7.70
CA THR A 38 -30.85 -6.78 -7.74
C THR A 38 -31.26 -5.38 -8.18
N HIS A 39 -32.29 -5.27 -9.02
CA HIS A 39 -32.86 -4.02 -9.56
C HIS A 39 -33.51 -3.10 -8.50
N THR A 40 -33.47 -3.46 -7.22
CA THR A 40 -34.13 -2.77 -6.09
C THR A 40 -33.17 -1.94 -5.23
N LEU A 41 -31.88 -1.87 -5.59
CA LEU A 41 -30.87 -1.13 -4.81
C LEU A 41 -30.93 0.38 -5.09
N SER A 42 -30.76 1.19 -4.03
CA SER A 42 -30.62 2.64 -4.15
C SER A 42 -29.33 2.97 -4.90
N GLN A 43 -29.34 4.02 -5.74
CA GLN A 43 -28.13 4.51 -6.41
C GLN A 43 -26.97 4.77 -5.44
N ARG A 44 -27.27 5.15 -4.18
CA ARG A 44 -26.24 5.38 -3.15
C ARG A 44 -25.53 4.08 -2.73
N ASP A 45 -26.27 2.98 -2.60
CA ASP A 45 -25.72 1.69 -2.19
C ASP A 45 -24.74 1.14 -3.25
N LEU A 46 -25.08 1.35 -4.52
CA LEU A 46 -24.22 1.02 -5.65
C LEU A 46 -22.91 1.80 -5.61
N ILE A 47 -22.99 3.13 -5.44
CA ILE A 47 -21.82 4.00 -5.36
C ILE A 47 -20.91 3.55 -4.21
N TYR A 48 -21.46 3.29 -3.03
CA TYR A 48 -20.67 2.83 -1.88
C TYR A 48 -20.03 1.46 -2.08
N SER A 49 -20.73 0.54 -2.74
CA SER A 49 -20.18 -0.78 -3.04
C SER A 49 -19.04 -0.72 -4.05
N ILE A 50 -19.06 0.22 -5.00
CA ILE A 50 -17.97 0.44 -5.98
C ILE A 50 -16.80 1.19 -5.32
N LEU A 51 -17.09 2.19 -4.49
CA LEU A 51 -16.07 2.98 -3.82
C LEU A 51 -15.21 2.15 -2.88
N HIS A 52 -15.78 1.17 -2.17
CA HIS A 52 -15.02 0.33 -1.24
C HIS A 52 -13.76 -0.30 -1.88
N PRO A 53 -13.84 -1.16 -2.93
CA PRO A 53 -12.66 -1.76 -3.52
C PRO A 53 -11.73 -0.73 -4.19
N LEU A 54 -12.25 0.36 -4.76
CA LEU A 54 -11.41 1.42 -5.34
C LEU A 54 -10.58 2.14 -4.27
N LEU A 55 -11.20 2.52 -3.15
CA LEU A 55 -10.51 3.18 -2.03
C LEU A 55 -9.52 2.23 -1.35
N MET A 56 -9.84 0.95 -1.21
CA MET A 56 -8.93 -0.04 -0.61
C MET A 56 -7.74 -0.34 -1.52
N VAL A 57 -7.98 -0.59 -2.82
CA VAL A 57 -6.88 -0.95 -3.72
C VAL A 57 -6.05 0.28 -4.07
N ILE A 58 -6.66 1.31 -4.66
CA ILE A 58 -5.91 2.48 -5.14
C ILE A 58 -5.48 3.35 -3.97
N GLY A 59 -6.44 3.73 -3.12
CA GLY A 59 -6.21 4.65 -2.03
C GLY A 59 -5.34 4.07 -0.92
N PHE A 60 -5.64 2.86 -0.45
CA PHE A 60 -4.93 2.26 0.68
C PHE A 60 -3.69 1.48 0.24
N ILE A 61 -3.81 0.49 -0.66
CA ILE A 61 -2.68 -0.38 -1.05
C ILE A 61 -1.68 0.33 -1.96
N LEU A 62 -2.10 0.87 -3.12
CA LEU A 62 -1.16 1.43 -4.09
C LEU A 62 -0.43 2.66 -3.56
N ILE A 63 -1.16 3.61 -2.95
CA ILE A 63 -0.53 4.80 -2.36
C ILE A 63 0.39 4.42 -1.18
N SER A 64 -0.01 3.47 -0.32
CA SER A 64 0.88 2.99 0.76
C SER A 64 2.14 2.32 0.21
N GLY A 65 2.02 1.51 -0.85
CA GLY A 65 3.16 0.86 -1.50
C GLY A 65 4.17 1.90 -2.02
N GLU A 66 3.69 2.93 -2.71
CA GLU A 66 4.53 4.05 -3.15
C GLU A 66 5.13 4.83 -1.97
N ALA A 67 4.36 5.05 -0.90
CA ALA A 67 4.80 5.73 0.31
C ALA A 67 5.96 5.00 1.00
N ILE A 68 5.90 3.67 1.11
CA ILE A 68 6.96 2.81 1.66
C ILE A 68 8.26 2.99 0.86
N LEU A 69 8.16 3.14 -0.46
CA LEU A 69 9.31 3.26 -1.36
C LEU A 69 9.81 4.70 -1.55
N VAL A 70 9.17 5.72 -0.97
CA VAL A 70 9.60 7.15 -1.07
C VAL A 70 11.09 7.33 -0.78
N HIS A 71 11.63 6.61 0.22
CA HIS A 71 13.03 6.71 0.59
C HIS A 71 14.01 6.11 -0.44
N ARG A 72 13.50 5.34 -1.41
CA ARG A 72 14.21 4.71 -2.53
C ARG A 72 14.18 5.59 -3.77
N TRP A 73 13.01 6.05 -4.20
CA TRP A 73 12.87 6.72 -5.50
C TRP A 73 12.93 8.25 -5.44
N LEU A 74 12.54 8.89 -4.33
CA LEU A 74 12.48 10.36 -4.28
C LEU A 74 13.89 10.94 -4.05
N PRO A 75 14.46 11.75 -4.96
CA PRO A 75 15.70 12.46 -4.69
C PRO A 75 15.47 13.63 -3.72
N GLY A 76 16.52 14.00 -2.98
CA GLY A 76 16.51 15.16 -2.08
C GLY A 76 16.71 14.83 -0.61
N SER A 77 16.46 15.82 0.25
CA SER A 77 16.80 15.76 1.68
C SER A 77 16.00 14.70 2.44
N ARG A 78 16.58 14.17 3.52
CA ARG A 78 15.88 13.23 4.42
C ARG A 78 14.60 13.84 5.00
N LYS A 79 14.58 15.14 5.25
CA LYS A 79 13.40 15.88 5.71
C LYS A 79 12.28 15.79 4.66
N LYS A 80 12.57 16.11 3.39
CA LYS A 80 11.58 16.02 2.30
C LYS A 80 11.00 14.61 2.15
N LYS A 81 11.85 13.57 2.19
CA LYS A 81 11.40 12.17 2.11
C LYS A 81 10.45 11.79 3.25
N LYS A 82 10.76 12.22 4.47
CA LYS A 82 9.88 12.02 5.64
C LYS A 82 8.53 12.73 5.48
N TRP A 83 8.52 13.97 5.00
CA TRP A 83 7.30 14.72 4.71
C TRP A 83 6.40 13.95 3.74
N VAL A 84 6.97 13.53 2.61
CA VAL A 84 6.20 12.82 1.57
C VAL A 84 5.71 11.47 2.08
N HIS A 85 6.55 10.70 2.79
CA HIS A 85 6.13 9.44 3.40
C HIS A 85 4.95 9.62 4.36
N LEU A 86 5.04 10.59 5.29
CA LEU A 86 3.99 10.87 6.27
C LEU A 86 2.64 11.21 5.61
N TRP A 87 2.65 12.11 4.63
CA TRP A 87 1.43 12.55 3.95
C TRP A 87 0.83 11.47 3.06
N LEU A 88 1.64 10.73 2.29
CA LEU A 88 1.13 9.63 1.47
C LEU A 88 0.52 8.52 2.35
N GLN A 89 1.15 8.17 3.47
CA GLN A 89 0.55 7.24 4.43
C GLN A 89 -0.71 7.81 5.08
N GLY A 90 -0.78 9.13 5.30
CA GLY A 90 -1.99 9.79 5.80
C GLY A 90 -3.15 9.70 4.81
N VAL A 91 -2.89 9.93 3.51
CA VAL A 91 -3.87 9.76 2.43
C VAL A 91 -4.31 8.31 2.32
N ALA A 92 -3.38 7.36 2.45
CA ALA A 92 -3.71 5.94 2.46
C ALA A 92 -4.62 5.58 3.63
N LEU A 93 -4.28 6.01 4.85
CA LEU A 93 -5.10 5.79 6.04
C LEU A 93 -6.50 6.40 5.89
N ALA A 94 -6.60 7.64 5.40
CA ALA A 94 -7.88 8.28 5.15
C ALA A 94 -8.73 7.51 4.12
N SER A 95 -8.10 6.99 3.07
CA SER A 95 -8.77 6.15 2.07
C SER A 95 -9.26 4.82 2.67
N GLY A 96 -8.46 4.20 3.55
CA GLY A 96 -8.86 2.99 4.27
C GLY A 96 -10.04 3.24 5.22
N ILE A 97 -10.01 4.31 6.01
CA ILE A 97 -11.13 4.69 6.90
C ILE A 97 -12.39 4.96 6.08
N PHE A 98 -12.29 5.76 5.02
CA PHE A 98 -13.45 6.10 4.18
C PHE A 98 -13.97 4.87 3.43
N GLY A 99 -13.09 3.98 2.97
CA GLY A 99 -13.47 2.72 2.34
C GLY A 99 -14.20 1.77 3.27
N ILE A 100 -13.81 1.68 4.55
CA ILE A 100 -14.58 0.89 5.54
C ILE A 100 -15.91 1.60 5.81
N TRP A 101 -15.90 2.91 5.96
CA TRP A 101 -17.10 3.70 6.22
C TRP A 101 -18.18 3.49 5.15
N THR A 102 -17.84 3.36 3.86
CA THR A 102 -18.84 3.09 2.81
C THR A 102 -19.60 1.77 3.03
N LYS A 103 -19.02 0.78 3.71
CA LYS A 103 -19.70 -0.50 4.03
C LYS A 103 -20.68 -0.38 5.19
N PHE A 104 -20.46 0.53 6.14
CA PHE A 104 -21.41 0.78 7.23
C PHE A 104 -22.64 1.59 6.82
N GLN A 105 -22.54 2.34 5.71
CA GLN A 105 -23.68 3.08 5.16
C GLN A 105 -24.62 2.19 4.32
N GLY A 106 -24.29 0.91 4.13
CA GLY A 106 -25.17 -0.08 3.49
C GLY A 106 -26.27 -0.59 4.42
N ARG A 107 -27.35 -1.15 3.84
CA ARG A 107 -28.59 -1.53 4.55
C ARG A 107 -28.45 -2.54 5.69
N ASP A 108 -27.39 -3.37 5.70
CA ASP A 108 -27.30 -4.49 6.66
C ASP A 108 -26.73 -4.09 8.05
N GLY A 109 -26.39 -2.81 8.26
CA GLY A 109 -25.94 -2.29 9.55
C GLY A 109 -24.56 -2.80 9.99
N VAL A 110 -24.08 -2.33 11.14
CA VAL A 110 -22.70 -2.59 11.62
C VAL A 110 -22.47 -4.08 11.95
N VAL A 111 -23.48 -4.76 12.48
CA VAL A 111 -23.35 -6.14 13.01
C VAL A 111 -23.28 -7.19 11.89
N ALA A 112 -23.98 -6.99 10.77
CA ALA A 112 -23.87 -7.88 9.61
C ALA A 112 -22.54 -7.74 8.86
N ASN A 113 -21.75 -6.71 9.13
CA ASN A 113 -20.48 -6.47 8.43
C ASN A 113 -19.26 -7.11 9.12
N PHE A 114 -19.38 -7.66 10.35
CA PHE A 114 -18.24 -8.14 11.15
C PHE A 114 -18.22 -9.66 11.42
N TYR A 115 -18.82 -10.47 10.56
CA TYR A 115 -18.76 -11.94 10.70
C TYR A 115 -17.64 -12.59 9.87
N SER A 116 -17.18 -11.94 8.80
CA SER A 116 -16.24 -12.53 7.85
C SER A 116 -14.79 -12.34 8.27
N LEU A 117 -13.90 -13.29 7.95
CA LEU A 117 -12.47 -13.14 8.20
C LEU A 117 -11.90 -11.85 7.56
N HIS A 118 -12.39 -11.48 6.38
CA HIS A 118 -12.04 -10.24 5.70
C HIS A 118 -12.31 -9.01 6.58
N SER A 119 -13.49 -8.93 7.19
CA SER A 119 -13.86 -7.80 8.06
C SER A 119 -13.00 -7.68 9.32
N TRP A 120 -12.66 -8.80 9.96
CA TRP A 120 -11.78 -8.85 11.14
C TRP A 120 -10.35 -8.45 10.77
N LEU A 121 -9.82 -9.00 9.67
CA LEU A 121 -8.50 -8.63 9.17
C LEU A 121 -8.44 -7.15 8.77
N GLY A 122 -9.51 -6.62 8.16
CA GLY A 122 -9.60 -5.21 7.77
C GLY A 122 -9.59 -4.27 8.96
N LEU A 123 -10.38 -4.56 10.01
CA LEU A 123 -10.38 -3.77 11.24
C LEU A 123 -9.02 -3.80 11.93
N PHE A 124 -8.43 -4.99 12.05
CA PHE A 124 -7.10 -5.17 12.63
C PHE A 124 -6.03 -4.40 11.82
N CYS A 125 -6.06 -4.51 10.49
CA CYS A 125 -5.14 -3.85 9.58
C CYS A 125 -5.21 -2.32 9.68
N VAL A 126 -6.40 -1.71 9.61
CA VAL A 126 -6.56 -0.25 9.71
C VAL A 126 -6.18 0.26 11.10
N SER A 127 -6.47 -0.51 12.17
CA SER A 127 -6.06 -0.16 13.52
C SER A 127 -4.53 -0.16 13.68
N LEU A 128 -3.86 -1.21 13.18
CA LEU A 128 -2.39 -1.28 13.15
C LEU A 128 -1.79 -0.15 12.31
N PHE A 129 -2.37 0.15 11.15
CA PHE A 129 -1.91 1.22 10.28
C PHE A 129 -2.03 2.59 10.95
N GLY A 130 -3.15 2.85 11.63
CA GLY A 130 -3.37 4.08 12.39
C GLY A 130 -2.37 4.24 13.54
N ALA A 131 -2.17 3.19 14.34
CA ALA A 131 -1.17 3.18 15.41
C ALA A 131 0.24 3.42 14.87
N GLN A 132 0.58 2.78 13.75
CA GLN A 132 1.87 2.92 13.08
C GLN A 132 2.08 4.34 12.54
N TRP A 133 1.06 4.96 11.95
CA TRP A 133 1.12 6.33 11.44
C TRP A 133 1.30 7.33 12.59
N LEU A 134 0.54 7.18 13.67
CA LEU A 134 0.64 8.03 14.87
C LEU A 134 2.01 7.89 15.54
N MET A 135 2.49 6.66 15.75
CA MET A 135 3.83 6.41 16.30
C MET A 135 4.92 7.00 15.39
N GLY A 136 4.77 6.87 14.07
CA GLY A 136 5.70 7.45 13.10
C GLY A 136 5.72 8.98 13.16
N PHE A 137 4.56 9.61 13.30
CA PHE A 137 4.42 11.06 13.50
C PHE A 137 5.09 11.50 14.82
N LEU A 138 4.78 10.86 15.94
CA LEU A 138 5.35 11.25 17.24
C LEU A 138 6.87 11.02 17.30
N SER A 139 7.36 9.90 16.75
CA SER A 139 8.77 9.50 16.88
C SER A 139 9.69 10.20 15.88
N PHE A 140 9.29 10.31 14.61
CA PHE A 140 10.20 10.72 13.53
C PHE A 140 9.99 12.15 13.04
N TRP A 141 8.85 12.74 13.40
CA TRP A 141 8.44 14.07 12.99
C TRP A 141 8.37 15.06 14.14
N HIS A 142 7.61 14.74 15.18
CA HIS A 142 7.48 15.59 16.34
C HIS A 142 8.83 15.68 17.07
N LYS A 143 9.26 16.91 17.39
CA LYS A 143 10.60 17.18 17.95
C LYS A 143 10.81 16.64 19.37
N GLY A 144 9.77 16.11 20.00
CA GLY A 144 9.77 15.74 21.42
C GLY A 144 10.59 14.50 21.79
N GLU A 145 10.87 13.60 20.85
CA GLU A 145 11.52 12.32 21.17
C GLU A 145 13.06 12.43 21.20
N VAL A 146 13.69 11.79 22.20
CA VAL A 146 15.16 11.70 22.29
C VAL A 146 15.74 10.81 21.20
N ARG A 147 16.97 11.10 20.76
CA ARG A 147 17.64 10.37 19.66
C ARG A 147 17.72 8.86 19.89
N MET A 148 17.85 8.43 21.15
CA MET A 148 17.95 7.02 21.52
C MET A 148 16.65 6.25 21.25
N THR A 149 15.50 6.82 21.57
CA THR A 149 14.19 6.19 21.33
C THR A 149 13.96 5.96 19.85
N ARG A 150 14.27 6.97 19.00
CA ARG A 150 14.18 6.82 17.54
C ARG A 150 15.01 5.68 16.97
N ILE A 151 16.19 5.42 17.51
CA ILE A 151 17.07 4.33 17.04
C ILE A 151 16.46 2.97 17.40
N ARG A 152 15.85 2.85 18.59
CA ARG A 152 15.20 1.61 19.03
C ARG A 152 13.87 1.35 18.33
N VAL A 153 13.08 2.39 18.04
CA VAL A 153 11.76 2.28 17.41
C VAL A 153 11.87 2.02 15.89
N LEU A 154 12.93 2.50 15.23
CA LEU A 154 13.05 2.40 13.78
C LEU A 154 12.95 0.96 13.21
N PRO A 155 13.66 -0.06 13.74
CA PRO A 155 13.52 -1.43 13.25
C PRO A 155 12.09 -1.96 13.38
N TRP A 156 11.43 -1.68 14.51
CA TRP A 156 10.03 -2.05 14.76
C TRP A 156 9.08 -1.33 13.81
N HIS A 157 9.31 -0.04 13.56
CA HIS A 157 8.53 0.73 12.59
C HIS A 157 8.69 0.15 11.17
N VAL A 158 9.89 -0.23 10.74
CA VAL A 158 10.07 -0.86 9.42
C VAL A 158 9.37 -2.21 9.36
N PHE A 159 9.57 -3.08 10.35
CA PHE A 159 8.94 -4.41 10.40
C PHE A 159 7.41 -4.32 10.40
N LEU A 160 6.84 -3.57 11.34
CA LEU A 160 5.39 -3.45 11.47
C LEU A 160 4.76 -2.76 10.27
N GLY A 161 5.47 -1.83 9.61
CA GLY A 161 5.01 -1.19 8.38
C GLY A 161 4.88 -2.17 7.22
N LEU A 162 5.90 -3.00 7.00
CA LEU A 162 5.88 -4.04 5.96
C LEU A 162 4.86 -5.14 6.28
N TYR A 163 4.77 -5.56 7.54
CA TYR A 163 3.76 -6.52 8.00
C TYR A 163 2.34 -6.00 7.74
N THR A 164 2.05 -4.76 8.13
CA THR A 164 0.72 -4.16 7.93
C THR A 164 0.38 -4.00 6.45
N TYR A 165 1.36 -3.68 5.61
CA TYR A 165 1.17 -3.65 4.16
C TYR A 165 0.85 -5.02 3.56
N GLY A 166 1.57 -6.07 3.97
CA GLY A 166 1.24 -7.44 3.57
C GLY A 166 -0.14 -7.88 4.06
N LEU A 167 -0.50 -7.53 5.30
CA LEU A 167 -1.82 -7.78 5.87
C LEU A 167 -2.93 -7.06 5.09
N ALA A 168 -2.70 -5.84 4.61
CA ALA A 168 -3.65 -5.11 3.76
C ALA A 168 -3.92 -5.86 2.45
N VAL A 169 -2.87 -6.43 1.84
CA VAL A 169 -2.99 -7.25 0.62
C VAL A 169 -3.76 -8.54 0.91
N VAL A 170 -3.43 -9.28 1.99
CA VAL A 170 -4.20 -10.47 2.39
C VAL A 170 -5.66 -10.15 2.68
N THR A 171 -5.93 -8.99 3.28
CA THR A 171 -7.30 -8.51 3.51
C THR A 171 -8.01 -8.26 2.18
N ALA A 172 -7.34 -7.66 1.19
CA ALA A 172 -7.91 -7.48 -0.14
C ALA A 172 -8.18 -8.82 -0.84
N GLU A 173 -7.26 -9.79 -0.79
CA GLU A 173 -7.46 -11.15 -1.34
C GLU A 173 -8.71 -11.80 -0.76
N THR A 174 -8.85 -11.78 0.57
CA THR A 174 -10.02 -12.36 1.24
C THR A 174 -11.31 -11.64 0.89
N GLY A 175 -11.29 -10.31 0.69
CA GLY A 175 -12.43 -9.53 0.25
C GLY A 175 -12.85 -9.82 -1.19
N LEU A 176 -11.88 -9.97 -2.10
CA LEU A 176 -12.13 -10.39 -3.48
C LEU A 176 -12.74 -11.80 -3.52
N LEU A 177 -12.18 -12.74 -2.75
CA LEU A 177 -12.68 -14.11 -2.64
C LEU A 177 -14.09 -14.17 -2.06
N GLU A 178 -14.36 -13.43 -0.98
CA GLU A 178 -15.70 -13.35 -0.36
C GLU A 178 -16.72 -12.82 -1.37
N LYS A 179 -16.39 -11.72 -2.07
CA LYS A 179 -17.26 -11.11 -3.07
C LYS A 179 -17.54 -12.05 -4.24
N LEU A 180 -16.51 -12.68 -4.80
CA LEU A 180 -16.64 -13.59 -5.93
C LEU A 180 -17.45 -14.84 -5.54
N THR A 181 -17.19 -15.40 -4.36
CA THR A 181 -17.92 -16.57 -3.82
C THR A 181 -19.40 -16.25 -3.62
N PHE A 182 -19.72 -15.08 -3.08
CA PHE A 182 -21.09 -14.62 -2.91
C PHE A 182 -21.83 -14.50 -4.27
N LEU A 183 -21.17 -13.97 -5.29
CA LEU A 183 -21.75 -13.84 -6.63
C LEU A 183 -21.97 -15.20 -7.31
N GLN A 184 -21.03 -16.14 -7.13
CA GLN A 184 -21.12 -17.49 -7.67
C GLN A 184 -22.19 -18.34 -6.97
N THR A 185 -22.29 -18.26 -5.64
CA THR A 185 -23.31 -18.99 -4.87
C THR A 185 -24.73 -18.51 -5.17
N LYS A 186 -24.90 -17.23 -5.53
CA LYS A 186 -26.18 -16.68 -6.00
C LYS A 186 -26.47 -16.94 -7.48
N GLY A 187 -25.57 -17.60 -8.21
CA GLY A 187 -25.72 -17.86 -9.64
C GLY A 187 -25.66 -16.61 -10.53
N VAL A 188 -25.22 -15.46 -9.99
CA VAL A 188 -25.10 -14.19 -10.72
C VAL A 188 -23.87 -14.20 -11.64
N VAL A 189 -22.79 -14.84 -11.19
CA VAL A 189 -21.52 -14.94 -11.92
C VAL A 189 -21.13 -16.40 -12.08
N LEU A 190 -20.85 -16.83 -13.31
CA LEU A 190 -20.36 -18.19 -13.58
C LEU A 190 -18.92 -18.36 -13.06
N LYS A 191 -18.57 -19.58 -12.62
CA LYS A 191 -17.21 -19.89 -12.14
C LYS A 191 -16.13 -19.53 -13.18
N ARG A 192 -16.41 -19.79 -14.46
CA ARG A 192 -15.53 -19.51 -15.61
C ARG A 192 -16.16 -18.45 -16.51
N CYS A 193 -16.03 -17.19 -16.13
CA CYS A 193 -16.40 -16.04 -16.96
C CYS A 193 -15.31 -14.96 -16.91
N ASN A 194 -15.41 -13.97 -17.80
CA ASN A 194 -14.45 -12.87 -17.89
C ASN A 194 -14.32 -12.09 -16.57
N GLU A 195 -15.43 -11.87 -15.86
CA GLU A 195 -15.44 -11.18 -14.57
C GLU A 195 -14.60 -11.94 -13.52
N SER A 196 -14.83 -13.24 -13.37
CA SER A 196 -14.06 -14.12 -12.48
C SER A 196 -12.56 -14.13 -12.84
N MET A 197 -12.23 -14.13 -14.13
CA MET A 197 -10.83 -14.06 -14.58
C MET A 197 -10.16 -12.71 -14.23
N ILE A 198 -10.87 -11.59 -14.41
CA ILE A 198 -10.36 -10.25 -14.05
C ILE A 198 -10.16 -10.13 -12.54
N VAL A 199 -11.11 -10.61 -11.73
CA VAL A 199 -11.01 -10.58 -10.26
C VAL A 199 -9.86 -11.46 -9.76
N ASN A 200 -9.70 -12.67 -10.30
CA ASN A 200 -8.56 -13.53 -9.95
C ASN A 200 -7.23 -12.94 -10.42
N GLY A 201 -7.20 -12.33 -11.60
CA GLY A 201 -6.04 -11.61 -12.12
C GLY A 201 -5.66 -10.40 -11.25
N LEU A 202 -6.64 -9.69 -10.71
CA LEU A 202 -6.46 -8.60 -9.76
C LEU A 202 -5.80 -9.11 -8.47
N GLY A 203 -6.28 -10.22 -7.90
CA GLY A 203 -5.67 -10.84 -6.73
C GLY A 203 -4.22 -11.27 -6.99
N LEU A 204 -3.97 -12.00 -8.09
CA LEU A 204 -2.59 -12.36 -8.47
C LEU A 204 -1.68 -11.12 -8.64
N GLY A 205 -2.21 -10.05 -9.25
CA GLY A 205 -1.51 -8.78 -9.40
C GLY A 205 -1.18 -8.11 -8.06
N LEU A 206 -2.11 -8.12 -7.10
CA LEU A 206 -1.90 -7.60 -5.74
C LEU A 206 -0.83 -8.40 -4.98
N ALA A 207 -0.88 -9.73 -5.04
CA ALA A 207 0.12 -10.59 -4.43
C ALA A 207 1.53 -10.37 -5.03
N MET A 208 1.64 -10.27 -6.36
CA MET A 208 2.89 -9.96 -7.05
C MET A 208 3.42 -8.57 -6.66
N LEU A 209 2.56 -7.55 -6.70
CA LEU A 209 2.91 -6.19 -6.30
C LEU A 209 3.45 -6.16 -4.86
N CYS A 210 2.79 -6.89 -3.95
CA CYS A 210 3.22 -7.00 -2.56
C CYS A 210 4.65 -7.52 -2.44
N GLY A 211 4.94 -8.64 -3.11
CA GLY A 211 6.28 -9.23 -3.14
C GLY A 211 7.33 -8.28 -3.69
N ILE A 212 7.03 -7.55 -4.78
CA ILE A 212 7.96 -6.60 -5.39
C ILE A 212 8.21 -5.40 -4.46
N VAL A 213 7.17 -4.83 -3.85
CA VAL A 213 7.30 -3.69 -2.92
C VAL A 213 8.13 -4.07 -1.70
N ILE A 214 7.85 -5.21 -1.07
CA ILE A 214 8.61 -5.69 0.09
C ILE A 214 10.07 -5.95 -0.31
N SER A 215 10.30 -6.64 -1.43
CA SER A 215 11.66 -6.92 -1.95
C SER A 215 12.44 -5.63 -2.21
N THR A 216 11.79 -4.63 -2.81
CA THR A 216 12.41 -3.31 -3.07
C THR A 216 12.70 -2.55 -1.78
N ALA A 217 11.81 -2.65 -0.80
CA ALA A 217 11.96 -2.00 0.50
C ALA A 217 13.14 -2.55 1.30
N ILE A 218 13.39 -3.86 1.25
CA ILE A 218 14.47 -4.54 2.00
C ILE A 218 15.79 -4.65 1.22
N SER A 219 15.76 -4.54 -0.12
CA SER A 219 16.97 -4.66 -0.95
C SER A 219 18.07 -3.71 -0.47
N PRO A 220 19.36 -4.11 -0.44
CA PRO A 220 20.44 -3.21 -0.05
C PRO A 220 20.53 -2.03 -1.02
N LYS A 221 20.76 -0.82 -0.49
CA LYS A 221 21.02 0.34 -1.35
C LYS A 221 22.39 0.12 -1.99
N GLN A 222 22.45 -0.06 -3.30
CA GLN A 222 23.73 0.00 -4.00
C GLN A 222 24.34 1.38 -3.76
N HIS A 223 25.44 1.42 -3.02
CA HIS A 223 26.25 2.63 -2.94
C HIS A 223 26.74 2.92 -4.36
N GLN A 224 26.32 4.07 -4.92
CA GLN A 224 27.15 4.73 -5.91
C GLN A 224 28.47 5.04 -5.19
N THR A 225 29.49 4.23 -5.45
CA THR A 225 30.86 4.54 -5.08
C THR A 225 31.21 5.80 -5.85
N THR A 226 31.04 6.97 -5.24
CA THR A 226 31.75 8.17 -5.68
C THR A 226 33.24 7.81 -5.60
N PRO A 227 34.03 7.90 -6.67
CA PRO A 227 35.47 7.69 -6.54
C PRO A 227 35.96 8.71 -5.53
N ALA A 228 36.46 8.26 -4.39
CA ALA A 228 37.15 9.12 -3.47
C ALA A 228 38.42 9.58 -4.16
N THR A 229 38.38 10.76 -4.79
CA THR A 229 39.59 11.48 -5.18
C THR A 229 40.33 11.78 -3.88
N LYS A 230 41.26 10.90 -3.51
CA LYS A 230 42.25 11.20 -2.47
C LYS A 230 43.09 12.35 -3.02
N VAL A 231 42.72 13.57 -2.66
CA VAL A 231 43.64 14.71 -2.72
C VAL A 231 44.68 14.42 -1.64
N VAL A 232 45.79 13.81 -2.06
CA VAL A 232 47.02 13.73 -1.26
C VAL A 232 47.50 15.17 -1.13
N TYR A 233 47.32 15.73 0.07
CA TYR A 233 47.98 16.97 0.46
C TYR A 233 49.45 16.63 0.68
N SER A 234 50.32 17.01 -0.26
CA SER A 234 51.76 16.97 -0.03
C SER A 234 52.11 18.06 0.99
N ASP A 235 52.50 17.65 2.18
CA ASP A 235 53.18 18.51 3.15
C ASP A 235 54.57 18.86 2.62
N THR A 236 54.73 20.09 2.15
CA THR A 236 56.05 20.71 2.02
C THR A 236 56.08 21.95 2.92
N LYS A 237 56.41 21.74 4.19
CA LYS A 237 56.88 22.82 5.08
C LYS A 237 58.39 22.71 5.26
N CYS A 238 59.07 23.57 4.50
CA CYS A 238 60.20 24.40 4.89
C CYS A 238 60.85 24.04 6.25
N LEU A 239 62.05 23.49 6.21
CA LEU A 239 63.01 23.56 7.32
C LEU A 239 64.01 24.66 6.98
N THR A 240 63.85 25.79 7.66
CA THR A 240 64.91 26.76 7.94
C THR A 240 65.80 26.20 9.05
N SER A 241 67.07 25.98 8.76
CA SER A 241 68.19 26.25 9.66
C SER A 241 69.47 26.32 8.84
#